data_AF-A0A7J7P1E1-F1
#
_entry.id   AF-A0A7J7P1E1-F1
#
_cell.length_a   1.000
_cell.length_b   1.000
_cell.length_c   1.000
_cell.angle_alpha   90.00
_cell.angle_beta   90.00
_cell.angle_gamma   90.00
#
_symmetry.space_group_name_H-M   'P 1'
#
loop_
_entity.id
_entity.type
_entity.pdbx_description
1 polymer ?
#
loop_
_entity_poly.entity_id
_entity_poly.type
_entity_poly.pdbx_seq_one_letter_code
_entity_poly.pdbx_strand_id
1 'polypeptide(L)'
;MLFPREEDYFKWFEKAGFTDVKLKRVGPSWYRGVRRHGLVIGCVVTGTKTGHGASTVQLASKVEEDSMGIIEFVLRFIIGYIASAYFMIVPAYMWLKNKIVPFGEPI
;
A
#
# COMPACT_ATOMS: atom_id res chain seq x y z
N MET A 1 7.26 12.60 11.83
CA MET A 1 6.29 12.16 10.79
C MET A 1 6.58 10.70 10.50
N LEU A 2 5.60 9.79 10.57
CA LEU A 2 5.83 8.34 10.47
C LEU A 2 6.27 7.91 9.05
N PHE A 3 5.85 8.66 8.03
CA PHE A 3 6.20 8.43 6.63
C PHE A 3 7.09 9.56 6.08
N PRO A 4 8.11 9.23 5.27
CA PRO A 4 8.95 10.21 4.57
C PRO A 4 8.13 11.19 3.72
N ARG A 5 8.72 12.35 3.37
CA ARG A 5 8.11 13.29 2.42
C ARG A 5 8.27 12.79 0.99
N GLU A 6 7.38 13.26 0.11
CA GLU A 6 7.45 12.97 -1.33
C GLU A 6 8.83 13.34 -1.90
N GLU A 7 9.40 14.47 -1.48
CA GLU A 7 10.75 14.92 -1.81
C GLU A 7 11.86 13.93 -1.43
N ASP A 8 11.70 13.24 -0.29
CA ASP A 8 12.71 12.29 0.19
C ASP A 8 12.76 11.07 -0.73
N TYR A 9 11.61 10.63 -1.27
CA TYR A 9 11.55 9.55 -2.25
C TYR A 9 12.25 9.92 -3.56
N PHE A 10 12.04 11.12 -4.09
CA PHE A 10 12.74 11.58 -5.30
C PHE A 10 14.26 11.52 -5.09
N LYS A 11 14.74 12.09 -3.98
CA LYS A 11 16.17 12.09 -3.64
C LYS A 11 16.75 10.68 -3.55
N TRP A 12 16.04 9.74 -2.93
CA TRP A 12 16.52 8.36 -2.80
C TRP A 12 16.58 7.63 -4.14
N PHE A 13 15.55 7.77 -4.98
CA PHE A 13 15.51 7.13 -6.29
C PHE A 13 16.57 7.72 -7.24
N GLU A 14 16.72 9.04 -7.27
CA GLU A 14 17.77 9.70 -8.05
C GLU A 14 19.17 9.27 -7.59
N LYS A 15 19.41 9.24 -6.27
CA LYS A 15 20.69 8.77 -5.70
C LYS A 15 20.98 7.29 -6.00
N ALA A 16 19.94 6.46 -6.12
CA ALA A 16 20.05 5.06 -6.51
C ALA A 16 20.26 4.85 -8.04
N GLY A 17 20.32 5.94 -8.80
CA GLY A 17 20.56 5.95 -10.25
C GLY A 17 19.32 5.71 -11.09
N PHE A 18 18.12 5.96 -10.56
CA PHE A 18 16.90 5.94 -11.35
C PHE A 18 16.71 7.27 -12.10
N THR A 19 16.24 7.17 -13.34
CA THR A 19 15.87 8.28 -14.22
C THR A 19 14.36 8.30 -14.45
N ASP A 20 13.79 9.45 -14.83
CA ASP A 20 12.33 9.62 -15.03
C ASP A 20 11.51 9.21 -13.79
N VAL A 21 11.95 9.66 -12.61
CA VAL A 21 11.24 9.37 -11.36
C VAL A 21 9.91 10.12 -11.37
N LYS A 22 8.81 9.39 -11.18
CA LYS A 22 7.45 9.91 -11.10
C LYS A 22 6.81 9.45 -9.81
N LEU A 23 6.06 10.35 -9.18
CA LEU A 23 5.27 10.06 -8.00
C LEU A 23 3.79 10.18 -8.33
N LYS A 24 3.05 9.09 -8.13
CA LYS A 24 1.60 9.05 -8.29
C LYS A 24 0.95 8.73 -6.96
N ARG A 25 0.04 9.60 -6.53
CA ARG A 25 -0.81 9.33 -5.37
C ARG A 25 -1.86 8.31 -5.79
N VAL A 26 -1.97 7.23 -5.02
CA VAL A 26 -2.98 6.20 -5.22
C VAL A 26 -3.92 6.28 -4.04
N GLY A 27 -5.21 6.40 -4.32
CA GLY A 27 -6.23 6.41 -3.31
C GLY A 27 -7.61 6.52 -3.95
N PRO A 28 -8.65 6.11 -3.21
CA PRO A 28 -10.01 6.26 -3.68
C PRO A 28 -10.39 7.74 -3.76
N SER A 29 -11.22 8.11 -4.73
CA SER A 29 -11.64 9.50 -4.99
C SER A 29 -12.29 10.19 -3.78
N TRP A 30 -12.87 9.42 -2.87
CA TRP A 30 -13.51 9.91 -1.65
C TRP A 30 -12.52 10.27 -0.52
N TYR A 31 -11.23 9.92 -0.64
CA TYR A 31 -10.26 10.20 0.41
C TYR A 31 -9.82 11.66 0.41
N ARG A 32 -10.18 12.37 1.48
CA ARG A 32 -9.93 13.82 1.65
C ARG A 32 -8.65 14.12 2.44
N GLY A 33 -7.96 13.06 2.87
CA GLY A 33 -6.88 13.09 3.84
C GLY A 33 -5.49 13.33 3.28
N VAL A 34 -5.21 14.50 2.72
CA VAL A 34 -3.82 14.79 2.29
C VAL A 34 -2.98 15.10 3.52
N ARG A 35 -2.35 14.09 4.14
CA ARG A 35 -1.34 14.18 5.22
C ARG A 35 -1.77 14.92 6.51
N ARG A 36 -2.97 15.54 6.55
CA ARG A 36 -3.47 16.36 7.68
C ARG A 36 -3.56 15.59 9.00
N HIS A 37 -3.78 14.28 8.94
CA HIS A 37 -3.84 13.37 10.09
C HIS A 37 -2.69 12.35 10.10
N GLY A 38 -1.60 12.63 9.39
CA GLY A 38 -0.39 11.79 9.41
C GLY A 38 -0.46 10.49 8.60
N LEU A 39 -1.59 10.19 7.94
CA LEU A 39 -1.76 9.01 7.09
C LEU A 39 -1.71 9.41 5.61
N VAL A 40 -1.03 8.59 4.80
CA VAL A 40 -1.06 8.66 3.33
C VAL A 40 -1.65 7.33 2.87
N ILE A 41 -2.76 7.35 2.12
CA ILE A 41 -3.38 6.09 1.63
C ILE A 41 -2.45 5.33 0.66
N GLY A 42 -1.60 6.05 -0.08
CA GLY A 42 -0.57 5.43 -0.89
C GLY A 42 0.11 6.43 -1.80
N CYS A 43 1.43 6.33 -1.88
CA CYS A 43 2.21 6.96 -2.94
C CYS A 43 2.97 5.85 -3.66
N VAL A 44 2.85 5.83 -4.99
CA VAL A 44 3.63 4.95 -5.84
C VAL A 44 4.72 5.79 -6.47
N VAL A 45 5.96 5.33 -6.34
CA VAL A 45 7.14 5.95 -6.94
C VAL A 45 7.64 5.01 -8.02
N THR A 46 7.66 5.48 -9.26
CA THR A 46 8.15 4.73 -10.41
C THR A 46 9.39 5.42 -10.93
N GLY A 47 10.39 4.66 -11.35
CA GLY A 47 11.57 5.18 -12.02
C GLY A 47 12.12 4.13 -12.99
N THR A 48 12.80 4.59 -14.02
CA THR A 48 13.50 3.73 -14.98
C THR A 48 14.96 3.60 -14.54
N LYS A 49 15.52 2.40 -14.60
CA LYS A 49 16.95 2.18 -14.35
C LYS A 49 17.55 1.51 -15.57
N THR A 50 18.37 2.24 -16.31
CA THR A 50 18.98 1.78 -17.57
C THR A 50 20.17 0.87 -17.36
N GLY A 51 20.84 0.95 -16.20
CA GLY A 51 21.95 0.09 -15.82
C GLY A 51 21.49 -1.15 -15.04
N HIS A 52 21.61 -2.33 -15.65
CA HIS A 52 21.51 -3.61 -14.95
C HIS A 52 22.88 -3.97 -14.36
N GLY A 53 23.03 -3.79 -13.05
CA GLY A 53 24.12 -4.42 -12.28
C GLY A 53 23.56 -5.65 -11.58
N ALA A 54 24.34 -6.74 -11.51
CA ALA A 54 23.98 -7.87 -10.67
C ALA A 54 23.72 -7.38 -9.24
N SER A 55 22.56 -7.74 -8.66
CA SER A 55 22.29 -7.42 -7.27
C SER A 55 23.32 -8.13 -6.41
N THR A 56 24.05 -7.38 -5.58
CA THR A 56 25.01 -7.93 -4.61
C THR A 56 24.34 -8.76 -3.51
N VAL A 57 23.01 -8.70 -3.43
CA VAL A 57 22.20 -9.47 -2.49
C VAL A 57 22.20 -10.93 -2.93
N GLN A 58 22.91 -11.77 -2.18
CA GLN A 58 22.77 -13.22 -2.25
C GLN A 58 21.46 -13.60 -1.56
N LEU A 59 20.50 -14.10 -2.33
CA LEU A 59 19.26 -14.63 -1.77
C LEU A 59 19.59 -15.91 -0.98
N ALA A 60 19.13 -15.98 0.26
CA ALA A 60 19.21 -17.21 1.03
C ALA A 60 18.37 -18.31 0.33
N SER A 61 18.76 -19.56 0.55
CA SER A 61 17.97 -20.72 0.13
C SER A 61 16.56 -20.60 0.70
N LYS A 62 15.54 -20.74 -0.15
CA LYS A 62 14.14 -20.77 0.27
C LYS A 62 13.97 -21.93 1.26
N VAL A 63 13.78 -21.60 2.53
CA VAL A 63 13.35 -22.56 3.53
C VAL A 63 11.85 -22.71 3.35
N GLU A 64 11.40 -23.89 2.92
CA GLU A 64 9.97 -24.18 2.89
C GLU A 64 9.52 -24.46 4.32
N GLU A 65 8.50 -23.73 4.78
CA GLU A 65 7.89 -24.00 6.07
C GLU A 65 7.11 -25.32 6.01
N ASP A 66 7.10 -26.02 7.14
CA ASP A 66 6.51 -27.35 7.28
C ASP A 66 5.01 -27.36 6.95
N SER A 67 4.50 -28.49 6.46
CA SER A 67 3.13 -28.58 5.97
C SER A 67 2.11 -28.39 7.10
N MET A 68 1.23 -27.40 6.96
CA MET A 68 0.15 -27.12 7.91
C MET A 68 -0.90 -28.25 7.94
N GLY A 69 -1.34 -28.64 9.12
CA GLY A 69 -2.40 -29.65 9.28
C GLY A 69 -3.75 -29.17 8.71
N ILE A 70 -4.56 -30.10 8.20
CA ILE A 70 -5.84 -29.80 7.51
C ILE A 70 -6.81 -29.01 8.41
N ILE A 71 -6.92 -29.37 9.70
CA ILE A 71 -7.82 -28.68 10.64
C ILE A 71 -7.35 -27.24 10.88
N GLU A 72 -6.05 -27.05 11.08
CA GLU A 72 -5.46 -25.73 11.26
C GLU A 72 -5.67 -24.85 10.02
N PHE A 73 -5.50 -25.43 8.84
CA PHE A 73 -5.77 -24.76 7.57
C PHE A 73 -7.24 -24.31 7.49
N VAL A 74 -8.20 -25.19 7.76
CA VAL A 74 -9.63 -24.86 7.70
C VAL A 74 -10.00 -23.75 8.70
N LEU A 75 -9.48 -23.82 9.92
CA LEU A 75 -9.74 -22.79 10.93
C LEU A 75 -9.19 -21.41 10.51
N ARG A 76 -7.93 -21.37 10.05
CA ARG A 76 -7.31 -20.13 9.54
C ARG A 76 -8.05 -19.60 8.32
N PHE A 77 -8.56 -20.48 7.46
CA PHE A 77 -9.36 -20.11 6.29
C PHE A 77 -10.67 -19.44 6.69
N ILE A 78 -11.42 -20.02 7.64
CA ILE A 78 -12.68 -19.44 8.13
C ILE A 78 -12.44 -18.08 8.79
N ILE A 79 -11.41 -17.97 9.64
CA ILE A 79 -11.04 -16.69 10.28
C ILE A 79 -10.66 -15.65 9.23
N GLY A 80 -9.85 -16.04 8.23
CA GLY A 80 -9.48 -15.17 7.12
C GLY A 80 -10.69 -14.69 6.33
N TYR A 81 -11.69 -15.55 6.10
CA TYR A 81 -12.92 -15.19 5.43
C TYR A 81 -13.76 -14.18 6.23
N ILE A 82 -13.92 -14.41 7.54
CA ILE A 82 -14.64 -13.47 8.43
C ILE A 82 -13.93 -12.12 8.46
N ALA A 83 -12.60 -12.11 8.57
CA ALA A 83 -11.80 -10.88 8.56
C ALA A 83 -11.94 -10.13 7.22
N SER A 84 -11.93 -10.85 6.09
CA SER A 84 -12.17 -10.27 4.77
C SER A 84 -13.58 -9.66 4.66
N ALA A 85 -14.60 -10.39 5.10
CA ALA A 85 -15.98 -9.90 5.10
C ALA A 85 -16.13 -8.64 5.95
N TYR A 86 -15.51 -8.60 7.13
CA TYR A 86 -15.49 -7.41 7.98
C TYR A 86 -14.77 -6.24 7.30
N PHE A 87 -13.61 -6.49 6.69
CA PHE A 87 -12.83 -5.45 6.02
C PHE A 87 -13.57 -4.83 4.83
N MET A 88 -14.48 -5.57 4.18
CA MET A 88 -15.33 -5.07 3.09
C MET A 88 -16.39 -4.04 3.56
N ILE A 89 -16.78 -4.05 4.84
CA ILE A 89 -17.77 -3.10 5.37
C ILE A 89 -17.21 -1.67 5.36
N VAL A 90 -15.92 -1.50 5.66
CA VAL A 90 -15.27 -0.19 5.73
C VAL A 90 -15.31 0.58 4.41
N PRO A 91 -14.83 0.05 3.26
CA PRO A 91 -14.92 0.75 1.98
C PRO A 91 -16.36 0.92 1.51
N ALA A 92 -17.27 -0.03 1.79
CA ALA A 92 -18.69 0.11 1.47
C ALA A 92 -19.32 1.30 2.22
N TYR A 93 -19.04 1.43 3.52
CA TYR A 93 -19.46 2.57 4.34
C TYR A 93 -18.87 3.88 3.83
N MET A 94 -17.56 3.93 3.55
CA MET A 94 -16.91 5.16 3.07
C MET A 94 -17.44 5.60 1.70
N TRP A 95 -17.73 4.64 0.82
CA TRP A 95 -18.38 4.92 -0.47
C TRP A 95 -19.79 5.48 -0.29
N LEU A 96 -20.61 4.86 0.56
CA LEU A 96 -21.96 5.33 0.85
C LEU A 96 -21.92 6.74 1.47
N LYS A 97 -21.05 6.96 2.46
CA LYS A 97 -20.82 8.27 3.07
C LYS A 97 -20.47 9.33 2.03
N ASN A 98 -19.62 9.00 1.06
CA ASN A 98 -19.23 9.95 0.01
C ASN A 98 -20.36 10.30 -0.95
N LYS A 99 -21.35 9.42 -1.13
CA LYS A 99 -22.57 9.74 -1.89
C LYS A 99 -23.51 10.67 -1.12
N ILE A 100 -23.61 10.50 0.20
CA ILE A 100 -24.52 11.28 1.05
C ILE A 100 -23.96 12.68 1.34
N VAL A 101 -22.64 12.79 1.56
CA VAL A 101 -21.97 14.08 1.83
C VAL A 101 -20.86 14.27 0.80
N PRO A 102 -21.16 14.85 -0.38
CA PRO A 102 -20.17 15.05 -1.44
C PRO A 102 -19.10 16.09 -1.05
N PHE A 103 -18.05 16.16 -1.87
CA PHE A 103 -16.91 17.03 -1.62
C PHE A 103 -17.28 18.51 -1.82
N GLY A 104 -17.02 19.38 -0.84
CA GLY A 104 -17.23 20.83 -0.93
C GLY A 104 -18.33 21.39 -0.03
N GLU A 105 -19.13 20.53 0.60
CA GLU A 105 -20.14 20.94 1.59
C GLU A 105 -19.54 20.82 3.01
N PRO A 106 -19.69 21.85 3.87
CA PRO A 106 -19.30 21.75 5.26
C PRO A 106 -20.19 20.72 5.98
N ILE A 107 -19.59 20.01 6.93
CA ILE A 107 -20.29 19.09 7.85
C ILE A 107 -21.26 19.89 8.70
#